data_AF-A0A1F6BF27-F1
#
_entry.id   AF-A0A1F6BF27-F1
#
_cell.length_a   1.000
_cell.length_b   1.000
_cell.length_c   1.000
_cell.angle_alpha   90.00
_cell.angle_beta   90.00
_cell.angle_gamma   90.00
#
_symmetry.space_group_name_H-M   'P 1'
#
loop_
_entity.id
_entity.type
_entity.pdbx_description
1 polymer ?
#
loop_
_entity_poly.entity_id
_entity_poly.type
_entity_poly.pdbx_seq_one_letter_code
_entity_poly.pdbx_strand_id
1 'polypeptide(L)'
;MSFHDDKLWQEAYVALLDVLEATDGMDGDLVGQARKQAMAALTETATAVASRDRKLREIKLRNVGTGIIVSLRSLLSVLWATEVLTDDVFGKLDTAYEAFANKLPR
;
A
#
# COMPACT_ATOMS: atom_id res chain seq x y z
N MET A 1 -5.59 22.93 -3.42
CA MET A 1 -4.74 21.85 -3.95
C MET A 1 -5.50 20.57 -3.72
N SER A 2 -5.72 19.77 -4.77
CA SER A 2 -6.40 18.49 -4.65
C SER A 2 -5.47 17.48 -4.00
N PHE A 3 -5.98 16.48 -3.28
CA PHE A 3 -5.13 15.39 -2.79
C PHE A 3 -4.54 14.57 -3.95
N HIS A 4 -5.17 14.62 -5.12
CA HIS A 4 -4.66 14.02 -6.36
C HIS A 4 -3.34 14.64 -6.85
N ASP A 5 -3.03 15.87 -6.43
CA ASP A 5 -1.78 16.56 -6.78
C ASP A 5 -0.63 16.20 -5.82
N ASP A 6 -0.92 15.48 -4.72
CA ASP A 6 0.10 15.11 -3.73
C ASP A 6 0.90 13.89 -4.22
N LYS A 7 2.23 14.03 -4.20
CA LYS A 7 3.14 12.99 -4.68
C LYS A 7 3.04 11.68 -3.88
N LEU A 8 2.79 11.74 -2.57
CA LEU A 8 2.62 10.53 -1.76
C LEU A 8 1.37 9.78 -2.17
N TRP A 9 0.29 10.49 -2.48
CA TRP A 9 -0.93 9.87 -2.98
C TRP A 9 -0.72 9.22 -4.35
N GLN A 10 -0.02 9.90 -5.28
CA GLN A 10 0.28 9.37 -6.61
C GLN A 10 1.13 8.09 -6.55
N GLU A 11 2.10 8.04 -5.64
CA GLU A 11 2.92 6.84 -5.44
C GLU A 11 2.13 5.68 -4.84
N ALA A 12 1.28 5.96 -3.85
CA ALA A 12 0.36 4.96 -3.29
C ALA A 12 -0.59 4.42 -4.39
N TYR A 13 -1.02 5.28 -5.31
CA TYR A 13 -1.89 4.92 -6.42
C TYR A 13 -1.19 3.96 -7.39
N VAL A 14 0.05 4.26 -7.79
CA VAL A 14 0.83 3.36 -8.66
C VAL A 14 1.07 2.01 -7.97
N ALA A 15 1.46 2.01 -6.68
CA ALA A 15 1.66 0.77 -5.94
C ALA A 15 0.38 -0.06 -5.78
N LEU A 16 -0.80 0.57 -5.69
CA LEU A 16 -2.08 -0.14 -5.73
C LEU A 16 -2.31 -0.79 -7.10
N LEU A 17 -2.06 -0.06 -8.19
CA LEU A 17 -2.23 -0.61 -9.54
C LEU A 17 -1.36 -1.84 -9.76
N ASP A 18 -0.11 -1.81 -9.30
CA ASP A 18 0.79 -2.98 -9.36
C ASP A 18 0.20 -4.20 -8.64
N VAL A 19 -0.46 -4.03 -7.48
CA VAL A 19 -1.13 -5.13 -6.75
C VAL A 19 -2.35 -5.64 -7.51
N LEU A 20 -3.16 -4.75 -8.06
CA LEU A 20 -4.35 -5.13 -8.81
C LEU A 20 -3.98 -5.88 -10.10
N GLU A 21 -2.95 -5.43 -10.80
CA GLU A 21 -2.41 -6.11 -11.99
C GLU A 21 -1.81 -7.47 -11.63
N ALA A 22 -0.94 -7.51 -10.60
CA ALA A 22 -0.29 -8.75 -10.16
C ALA A 22 -1.26 -9.81 -9.65
N THR A 23 -2.45 -9.41 -9.22
CA THR A 23 -3.47 -10.32 -8.73
C THR A 23 -4.62 -10.52 -9.70
N ASP A 24 -4.59 -9.93 -10.90
CA ASP A 24 -5.72 -10.03 -11.84
C ASP A 24 -6.03 -11.50 -12.19
N GLY A 25 -7.32 -11.85 -12.22
CA GLY A 25 -7.78 -13.22 -12.42
C GLY A 25 -7.47 -14.21 -11.29
N MET A 26 -6.83 -13.79 -10.19
CA MET A 26 -6.60 -14.64 -9.02
C MET A 26 -7.76 -14.56 -8.03
N ASP A 27 -8.16 -15.71 -7.50
CA ASP A 27 -9.21 -15.87 -6.50
C ASP A 27 -8.65 -16.37 -5.16
N GLY A 28 -9.32 -16.01 -4.07
CA GLY A 28 -8.96 -16.47 -2.72
C GLY A 28 -9.07 -15.37 -1.67
N ASP A 29 -9.36 -15.76 -0.44
CA ASP A 29 -9.55 -14.82 0.67
C ASP A 29 -8.29 -13.97 0.92
N LEU A 30 -7.10 -14.58 0.87
CA LEU A 30 -5.83 -13.87 1.05
C LEU A 30 -5.56 -12.84 -0.05
N VAL A 31 -5.90 -13.16 -1.30
CA VAL A 31 -5.78 -12.22 -2.42
C VAL A 31 -6.74 -11.04 -2.22
N GLY A 32 -7.98 -11.33 -1.83
CA GLY A 32 -8.98 -10.31 -1.48
C GLY A 32 -8.52 -9.40 -0.34
N GLN A 33 -7.91 -9.96 0.71
CA GLN A 33 -7.35 -9.21 1.82
C GLN A 33 -6.17 -8.33 1.39
N ALA A 34 -5.27 -8.84 0.55
CA ALA A 34 -4.15 -8.05 0.02
C ALA A 34 -4.65 -6.86 -0.81
N ARG A 35 -5.60 -7.06 -1.73
CA ARG A 35 -6.23 -5.97 -2.51
C ARG A 35 -6.90 -4.94 -1.61
N LYS A 36 -7.64 -5.39 -0.60
CA LYS A 36 -8.29 -4.51 0.38
C LYS A 36 -7.27 -3.68 1.15
N GLN A 37 -6.17 -4.29 1.56
CA GLN A 37 -5.13 -3.61 2.32
C GLN A 37 -4.33 -2.60 1.46
N ALA A 38 -4.06 -2.94 0.20
CA ALA A 38 -3.49 -2.00 -0.78
C ALA A 38 -4.42 -0.80 -1.02
N MET A 39 -5.73 -1.04 -1.17
CA MET A 39 -6.72 0.02 -1.28
C MET A 39 -6.73 0.92 -0.03
N ALA A 40 -6.67 0.32 1.16
CA ALA A 40 -6.59 1.06 2.41
C ALA A 40 -5.35 1.96 2.46
N ALA A 41 -4.20 1.51 1.95
CA ALA A 41 -3.00 2.33 1.89
C ALA A 41 -3.23 3.60 1.05
N LEU A 42 -3.89 3.47 -0.10
CA LEU A 42 -4.24 4.60 -0.95
C LEU A 42 -5.24 5.55 -0.27
N THR A 43 -6.36 5.02 0.25
CA THR A 43 -7.46 5.84 0.79
C THR A 43 -7.07 6.55 2.09
N GLU A 44 -6.29 5.90 2.94
CA GLU A 44 -5.78 6.51 4.17
C GLU A 44 -4.69 7.54 3.88
N THR A 45 -3.85 7.31 2.87
CA THR A 45 -2.91 8.33 2.38
C THR A 45 -3.65 9.57 1.87
N ALA A 46 -4.70 9.38 1.06
CA ALA A 46 -5.54 10.47 0.58
C ALA A 46 -6.12 11.29 1.74
N THR A 47 -6.68 10.59 2.74
CA THR A 47 -7.26 11.18 3.94
C THR A 47 -6.22 11.94 4.77
N ALA A 48 -4.99 11.44 4.84
CA ALA A 48 -3.90 12.08 5.55
C ALA A 48 -3.42 13.35 4.85
N VAL A 49 -3.16 13.29 3.53
CA VAL A 49 -2.63 14.44 2.77
C VAL A 49 -3.67 15.54 2.56
N ALA A 50 -4.96 15.21 2.58
CA ALA A 50 -6.05 16.19 2.57
C ALA A 50 -6.21 16.93 3.91
N SER A 51 -5.58 16.46 4.99
CA SER A 51 -5.67 17.09 6.31
C SER A 51 -4.97 18.46 6.31
N ARG A 52 -5.70 19.49 6.75
CA ARG A 52 -5.14 20.83 6.98
C ARG A 52 -4.35 20.92 8.29
N ASP A 53 -4.64 20.04 9.24
CA ASP A 53 -3.86 19.91 10.47
C ASP A 53 -2.61 19.08 10.18
N ARG A 54 -1.45 19.74 10.30
CA ARG A 54 -0.13 19.14 10.08
C ARG A 54 0.17 17.99 11.04
N LYS A 55 -0.16 18.15 12.33
CA LYS A 55 0.10 17.11 13.33
C LYS A 55 -0.78 15.89 13.05
N LEU A 56 -2.05 16.11 12.72
CA LEU A 56 -2.96 15.02 12.33
C LEU A 56 -2.51 14.33 11.04
N ARG A 57 -2.03 15.08 10.05
CA ARG A 57 -1.45 14.53 8.80
C ARG A 57 -0.28 13.60 9.12
N GLU A 58 0.67 14.05 9.93
CA GLU A 58 1.84 13.26 10.31
C GLU A 58 1.47 11.98 11.08
N ILE A 59 0.50 12.05 12.01
CA ILE A 59 -0.01 10.88 12.74
C ILE A 59 -0.67 9.88 11.77
N LYS A 60 -1.53 10.36 10.87
CA LYS A 60 -2.21 9.49 9.90
C LYS A 60 -1.23 8.83 8.93
N LEU A 61 -0.27 9.59 8.38
CA LEU A 61 0.75 9.03 7.50
C LEU A 61 1.63 8.00 8.22
N ARG A 62 1.96 8.22 9.49
CA ARG A 62 2.67 7.23 10.31
C ARG A 62 1.86 5.93 10.44
N ASN A 63 0.56 6.04 10.71
CA ASN A 63 -0.33 4.88 10.83
C ASN A 63 -0.47 4.10 9.51
N VAL A 64 -0.46 4.79 8.35
CA VAL A 64 -0.38 4.12 7.05
C VAL A 64 0.87 3.24 6.97
N GLY A 65 2.02 3.79 7.36
CA GLY A 65 3.29 3.05 7.34
C GLY A 65 3.30 1.86 8.30
N THR A 66 3.10 2.12 9.59
CA THR A 66 3.31 1.12 10.64
C THR A 66 2.18 0.09 10.77
N GLY A 67 0.96 0.46 10.38
CA GLY A 67 -0.20 -0.43 10.42
C GLY A 67 -0.49 -1.05 9.06
N ILE A 68 -0.74 -0.20 8.06
CA ILE A 68 -1.35 -0.66 6.80
C ILE A 68 -0.32 -1.35 5.92
N ILE A 69 0.80 -0.68 5.65
CA ILE A 69 1.84 -1.21 4.76
C ILE A 69 2.51 -2.43 5.37
N VAL A 70 2.80 -2.43 6.67
CA VAL A 70 3.36 -3.61 7.37
C VAL A 70 2.44 -4.82 7.24
N SER A 71 1.12 -4.64 7.42
CA SER A 71 0.15 -5.73 7.23
C SER A 71 0.10 -6.19 5.77
N LEU A 72 0.16 -5.27 4.80
CA LEU A 72 0.15 -5.63 3.38
C LEU A 72 1.39 -6.43 2.99
N ARG A 73 2.59 -5.97 3.37
CA ARG A 73 3.85 -6.69 3.09
C ARG A 73 3.81 -8.11 3.68
N SER A 74 3.28 -8.25 4.90
CA SER A 74 3.07 -9.57 5.52
C SER A 74 2.13 -10.46 4.68
N LEU A 75 1.01 -9.92 4.19
CA LEU A 75 0.08 -10.66 3.31
C LEU A 75 0.74 -11.06 1.99
N LEU A 76 1.54 -10.18 1.38
CA LEU A 76 2.29 -10.47 0.16
C LEU A 76 3.30 -11.60 0.39
N SER A 77 4.00 -11.61 1.53
CA SER A 77 4.90 -12.71 1.89
C SER A 77 4.16 -14.03 2.09
N VAL A 78 2.95 -14.01 2.65
CA VAL A 78 2.12 -15.23 2.77
C VAL A 78 1.70 -15.73 1.38
N LEU A 79 1.21 -14.84 0.52
CA LEU A 79 0.81 -15.20 -0.85
C LEU A 79 1.97 -15.80 -1.64
N TRP A 80 3.18 -15.24 -1.49
CA TRP A 80 4.41 -15.79 -2.03
C TRP A 80 4.73 -17.18 -1.47
N ALA A 81 4.70 -17.33 -0.13
CA ALA A 81 4.97 -18.62 0.52
C ALA A 81 3.95 -19.71 0.15
N THR A 82 2.74 -19.32 -0.25
CA THR A 82 1.69 -20.24 -0.75
C THR A 82 1.71 -20.40 -2.27
N GLU A 83 2.78 -19.96 -2.95
CA GLU A 83 2.97 -20.08 -4.40
C GLU A 83 1.91 -19.35 -5.26
N VAL A 84 1.16 -18.42 -4.67
CA VAL A 84 0.19 -17.57 -5.40
C VAL A 84 0.92 -16.46 -6.15
N LEU A 85 2.00 -15.93 -5.58
CA LEU A 85 2.89 -14.96 -6.23
C LEU A 85 4.23 -15.62 -6.55
N THR A 86 4.78 -15.29 -7.72
CA THR A 86 6.15 -15.67 -8.09
C THR A 86 7.16 -14.80 -7.33
N ASP A 87 8.42 -15.25 -7.26
CA ASP A 87 9.52 -14.49 -6.64
C ASP A 87 9.66 -13.08 -7.23
N ASP A 88 9.54 -12.95 -8.56
CA ASP A 88 9.66 -11.68 -9.27
C ASP A 88 8.51 -10.72 -8.90
N VAL A 89 7.27 -11.24 -8.90
CA VAL A 89 6.10 -10.44 -8.55
C VAL A 89 6.14 -10.02 -7.08
N PHE A 90 6.45 -10.94 -6.17
CA PHE A 90 6.61 -10.63 -4.74
C PHE A 90 7.71 -9.58 -4.53
N GLY A 91 8.89 -9.77 -5.14
CA GLY A 91 10.01 -8.85 -5.03
C GLY A 91 9.67 -7.44 -5.53
N LYS A 92 8.99 -7.34 -6.67
CA LYS A 92 8.51 -6.05 -7.22
C LYS A 92 7.54 -5.36 -6.24
N LEU A 93 6.53 -6.08 -5.76
CA LEU A 93 5.51 -5.51 -4.89
C LEU A 93 6.07 -5.12 -3.51
N ASP A 94 6.86 -5.98 -2.89
CA ASP A 94 7.46 -5.71 -1.58
C ASP A 94 8.39 -4.50 -1.64
N THR A 95 9.21 -4.40 -2.69
CA THR A 95 10.10 -3.24 -2.93
C THR A 95 9.30 -1.96 -3.13
N ALA A 96 8.19 -1.99 -3.88
CA ALA A 96 7.34 -0.83 -4.11
C ALA A 96 6.75 -0.31 -2.79
N TYR A 97 6.23 -1.20 -1.94
CA TYR A 97 5.64 -0.81 -0.65
C TYR A 97 6.69 -0.43 0.40
N GLU A 98 7.89 -1.03 0.36
CA GLU A 98 9.01 -0.58 1.16
C GLU A 98 9.46 0.84 0.78
N ALA A 99 9.61 1.10 -0.52
CA ALA A 99 9.97 2.42 -1.03
C ALA A 99 8.90 3.46 -0.65
N PHE A 100 7.63 3.09 -0.70
CA PHE A 100 6.53 3.96 -0.24
C PHE A 100 6.59 4.21 1.27
N ALA A 101 6.76 3.16 2.09
CA ALA A 101 6.88 3.29 3.54
C ALA A 101 8.05 4.19 3.98
N ASN A 102 9.19 4.12 3.28
CA ASN A 102 10.37 4.94 3.57
C ASN A 102 10.15 6.44 3.37
N LYS A 103 9.10 6.85 2.65
CA LYS A 103 8.73 8.25 2.43
C LYS A 103 7.73 8.76 3.49
N LEU A 104 7.17 7.87 4.30
CA LEU A 104 6.24 8.23 5.36
C LEU A 104 6.99 8.71 6.62
N PRO A 105 6.38 9.56 7.45
CA PRO A 105 6.96 9.98 8.72
C PRO A 105 7.13 8.78 9.67
N ARG A 106 8.29 8.69 10.35
CA ARG A 106 8.59 7.68 11.37
C ARG A 106 7.95 8.00 12.70
#